data_AF-A0A7W0F3W2-F1
#
_entry.id   AF-A0A7W0F3W2-F1
#
_cell.length_a   1.000
_cell.length_b   1.000
_cell.length_c   1.000
_cell.angle_alpha   90.00
_cell.angle_beta   90.00
_cell.angle_gamma   90.00
#
_symmetry.space_group_name_H-M   'P 1'
#
loop_
_entity.id
_entity.type
_entity.pdbx_description
1 polymer ?
#
loop_
_entity_poly.entity_id
_entity_poly.type
_entity_poly.pdbx_seq_one_letter_code
_entity_poly.pdbx_strand_id
1 'polypeptide(L)'
;MSGFLKKIFGGFSASRIEKTFDNETDSTQSSRCKFCGQTIVWKDLKNGRRWPFNTRKVNCADDEGNIFLAWVPHFQTCRKWRHKRKTS
;
A
#
# COMPACT_ATOMS: atom_id res chain seq x y z
N MET A 1 24.26 -46.80 -4.04
CA MET A 1 22.91 -46.32 -4.38
C MET A 1 21.97 -46.73 -3.25
N SER A 2 21.40 -45.79 -2.50
CA SER A 2 20.25 -46.00 -1.59
C SER A 2 19.71 -44.65 -1.07
N GLY A 3 18.40 -44.42 -1.27
CA GLY A 3 17.49 -43.50 -0.53
C GLY A 3 17.70 -42.00 -0.77
N PHE A 4 16.88 -41.25 -1.53
CA PHE A 4 15.42 -41.15 -1.66
C PHE A 4 14.67 -40.79 -0.35
N LEU A 5 14.34 -39.50 -0.26
CA LEU A 5 13.25 -38.85 0.48
C LEU A 5 13.16 -38.95 2.01
N LYS A 6 13.54 -37.85 2.67
CA LYS A 6 12.76 -37.25 3.76
C LYS A 6 12.49 -35.76 3.51
N LYS A 7 11.37 -35.53 2.80
CA LYS A 7 10.34 -34.53 3.14
C LYS A 7 10.12 -34.63 4.67
N ILE A 8 9.89 -33.64 5.52
CA ILE A 8 9.01 -32.46 5.52
C ILE A 8 9.44 -31.71 6.79
N PHE A 9 9.66 -30.40 6.77
CA PHE A 9 9.15 -29.48 7.80
C PHE A 9 9.26 -28.08 7.23
N GLY A 10 8.20 -27.72 6.49
CA GLY A 10 7.94 -26.36 6.08
C GLY A 10 7.76 -25.51 7.33
N GLY A 11 8.84 -24.86 7.74
CA GLY A 11 8.76 -23.67 8.56
C GLY A 11 8.06 -22.60 7.72
N PHE A 12 6.77 -22.40 7.96
CA PHE A 12 6.04 -21.21 7.53
C PHE A 12 6.65 -20.02 8.27
N SER A 13 7.79 -19.55 7.79
CA SER A 13 8.46 -18.37 8.29
C SER A 13 7.66 -17.16 7.80
N ALA A 14 6.87 -16.59 8.71
CA ALA A 14 6.16 -15.32 8.51
C ALA A 14 7.10 -14.20 8.00
N SER A 15 8.40 -14.33 8.25
CA SER A 15 9.46 -13.44 7.79
C SER A 15 9.64 -13.43 6.27
N ARG A 16 9.18 -14.47 5.56
CA ARG A 16 9.24 -14.52 4.09
C ARG A 16 8.10 -13.75 3.43
N ILE A 17 6.98 -13.56 4.14
CA ILE A 17 5.82 -12.80 3.65
C ILE A 17 6.09 -11.29 3.77
N GLU A 18 6.70 -10.82 4.86
CA GLU A 18 7.07 -9.40 4.98
C GLU A 18 8.05 -8.97 3.88
N LYS A 19 9.06 -9.80 3.59
CA LYS A 19 10.07 -9.46 2.56
C LYS A 19 9.53 -9.47 1.13
N THR A 20 8.45 -10.18 0.83
CA THR A 20 7.78 -10.08 -0.47
C THR A 20 6.81 -8.90 -0.56
N PHE A 21 6.29 -8.39 0.56
CA PHE A 21 5.45 -7.19 0.55
C PHE A 21 6.24 -5.88 0.38
N ASP A 22 7.50 -5.82 0.84
CA ASP A 22 8.35 -4.63 0.68
C ASP A 22 9.11 -4.59 -0.66
N ASN A 23 9.19 -5.70 -1.41
CA ASN A 23 9.88 -5.75 -2.71
C ASN A 23 9.00 -5.32 -3.90
N GLU A 24 7.69 -5.14 -3.73
CA GLU A 24 6.79 -4.60 -4.77
C GLU A 24 6.75 -3.05 -4.80
N THR A 25 7.64 -2.37 -4.09
CA THR A 25 7.67 -0.89 -4.04
C THR A 25 8.68 -0.22 -4.98
N ASP A 26 9.30 -0.97 -5.89
CA ASP A 26 10.24 -0.40 -6.86
C ASP A 26 9.55 0.09 -8.14
N SER A 27 8.94 1.27 -8.02
CA SER A 27 8.72 2.29 -9.07
C SER A 27 7.69 3.33 -8.59
N THR A 28 7.81 3.73 -7.33
CA THR A 28 6.95 4.75 -6.73
C THR A 28 7.33 6.14 -7.26
N GLN A 29 6.84 6.46 -8.47
CA GLN A 29 6.95 7.81 -9.02
C GLN A 29 6.29 8.80 -8.05
N SER A 30 7.11 9.63 -7.42
CA SER A 30 6.63 10.72 -6.58
C SER A 30 6.20 11.89 -7.47
N SER A 31 5.09 12.52 -7.12
CA SER A 31 4.60 13.71 -7.83
C SER A 31 3.94 14.67 -6.84
N ARG A 32 3.53 15.86 -7.30
CA ARG A 32 2.78 16.80 -6.46
C ARG A 32 1.30 16.77 -6.78
N CYS A 33 0.47 16.78 -5.76
CA CYS A 33 -0.98 16.95 -5.92
C CYS A 33 -1.27 18.29 -6.59
N LYS A 34 -2.01 18.27 -7.70
CA LYS A 34 -2.44 19.48 -8.44
C LYS A 34 -3.28 20.45 -7.59
N PHE A 35 -3.92 19.96 -6.51
CA PHE A 35 -4.83 20.76 -5.69
C PHE A 35 -4.18 21.34 -4.44
N CYS A 36 -3.53 20.50 -3.62
CA CYS A 36 -2.91 20.95 -2.37
C CYS A 36 -1.40 21.16 -2.44
N GLY A 37 -0.74 20.76 -3.53
CA GLY A 37 0.71 20.87 -3.68
C GLY A 37 1.52 19.87 -2.86
N GLN A 38 0.89 19.03 -2.04
CA GLN A 38 1.59 18.01 -1.24
C GLN A 38 2.15 16.91 -2.14
N THR A 39 3.28 16.35 -1.72
CA THR A 39 3.88 15.19 -2.38
C THR A 39 2.98 13.97 -2.22
N ILE A 40 2.72 13.30 -3.34
CA ILE A 40 1.94 12.08 -3.45
C ILE A 40 2.78 10.99 -4.11
N VAL A 41 2.42 9.76 -3.81
CA VAL A 41 3.09 8.56 -4.33
C VAL A 41 2.09 7.81 -5.19
N TRP A 42 2.43 7.53 -6.44
CA TRP A 42 1.60 6.66 -7.28
C TRP A 42 1.92 5.20 -6.99
N LYS A 43 0.88 4.42 -6.70
CA LYS A 43 1.00 2.97 -6.52
C LYS A 43 0.05 2.23 -7.45
N ASP A 44 0.57 1.16 -8.04
CA ASP A 44 -0.19 0.18 -8.79
C ASP A 44 -1.03 -0.66 -7.81
N LEU A 45 -2.32 -0.76 -8.10
CA LEU A 45 -3.24 -1.66 -7.41
C LEU A 45 -3.27 -3.01 -8.13
N LYS A 46 -3.72 -4.06 -7.42
CA LYS A 46 -3.90 -5.42 -7.99
C LYS A 46 -4.82 -5.47 -9.22
N ASN A 47 -5.65 -4.45 -9.43
CA ASN A 47 -6.54 -4.32 -10.58
C ASN A 47 -5.89 -3.59 -11.78
N GLY A 48 -4.57 -3.35 -11.75
CA GLY A 48 -3.84 -2.63 -12.79
C GLY A 48 -4.08 -1.12 -12.83
N ARG A 49 -4.84 -0.56 -11.88
CA ARG A 49 -5.07 0.90 -11.79
C ARG A 49 -4.02 1.55 -10.89
N ARG A 50 -3.58 2.75 -11.24
CA ARG A 50 -2.70 3.58 -10.41
C ARG A 50 -3.47 4.56 -9.55
N TRP A 51 -3.25 4.52 -8.24
CA TRP A 51 -3.88 5.44 -7.30
C TRP A 51 -2.85 6.35 -6.62
N PRO A 52 -3.20 7.62 -6.38
CA PRO A 52 -2.34 8.53 -5.64
C PRO A 52 -2.52 8.32 -4.13
N PHE A 53 -1.45 7.99 -3.44
CA PHE A 53 -1.40 7.80 -1.99
C PHE A 53 -0.60 8.91 -1.31
N ASN A 54 -0.84 9.10 -0.01
CA ASN A 54 0.04 9.92 0.82
C ASN A 54 1.43 9.26 0.90
N THR A 55 2.47 10.04 1.17
CA THR A 55 3.85 9.53 1.31
C THR A 55 4.08 8.68 2.56
N ARG A 56 3.17 8.74 3.54
CA ARG A 56 3.27 8.02 4.81
C ARG A 56 2.06 7.09 4.98
N LYS A 57 2.32 5.92 5.57
CA LYS A 57 1.27 5.08 6.14
C LYS A 57 0.67 5.81 7.35
N VAL A 58 -0.63 5.64 7.55
CA VAL A 58 -1.35 6.17 8.72
C VAL A 58 -2.08 5.04 9.41
N ASN A 59 -2.34 5.21 10.70
CA ASN A 59 -3.15 4.30 11.48
C ASN A 59 -4.61 4.42 11.03
N CYS A 60 -5.12 3.36 10.43
CA CYS A 60 -6.53 3.21 10.07
C CYS A 60 -7.19 2.28 11.07
N ALA A 61 -8.37 2.65 11.55
CA ALA A 61 -9.25 1.75 12.27
C ALA A 61 -10.20 1.09 11.27
N ASP A 62 -10.41 -0.22 11.40
CA ASP A 62 -11.55 -0.89 10.77
C ASP A 62 -12.82 -0.71 11.60
N ASP A 63 -13.94 -1.23 11.07
CA ASP A 63 -15.25 -1.21 11.74
C ASP A 63 -15.27 -2.11 13.00
N GLU A 64 -14.28 -2.98 13.17
CA GLU A 64 -14.11 -3.89 14.30
C GLU A 64 -13.26 -3.27 15.42
N GLY A 65 -12.66 -2.09 15.19
CA GLY A 65 -11.83 -1.35 16.15
C GLY A 65 -10.35 -1.73 16.15
N ASN A 66 -9.90 -2.59 15.24
CA ASN A 66 -8.48 -2.91 15.06
C ASN A 66 -7.76 -1.76 14.37
N ILE A 67 -6.57 -1.42 14.87
CA ILE A 67 -5.73 -0.37 14.30
C ILE A 67 -4.60 -1.00 13.50
N PHE A 68 -4.49 -0.63 12.23
CA PHE A 68 -3.41 -1.10 11.34
C PHE A 68 -2.81 0.05 10.53
N LEU A 69 -1.54 -0.10 10.14
CA LEU A 69 -0.83 0.87 9.31
C LEU A 69 -1.15 0.66 7.84
N ALA A 70 -1.89 1.58 7.23
CA ALA A 70 -2.32 1.50 5.84
C ALA A 70 -1.85 2.68 5.00
N TRP A 71 -1.69 2.46 3.70
CA TRP A 71 -1.55 3.54 2.73
C TRP A 71 -2.93 4.14 2.45
N VAL A 72 -3.10 5.42 2.76
CA VAL A 72 -4.38 6.12 2.52
C VAL A 72 -4.34 6.88 1.20
N PRO A 73 -5.36 6.70 0.33
CA PRO A 73 -5.46 7.46 -0.90
C PRO A 73 -5.54 8.97 -0.65
N HIS A 74 -4.70 9.74 -1.34
CA HIS A 74 -4.57 11.17 -1.10
C HIS A 74 -5.86 11.95 -1.39
N PHE A 75 -6.70 11.49 -2.32
CA PHE A 75 -7.98 12.13 -2.60
C PHE A 75 -8.97 12.07 -1.42
N GLN A 76 -8.81 11.12 -0.49
CA GLN A 76 -9.61 11.06 0.74
C GLN A 76 -9.14 12.08 1.78
N THR A 77 -7.84 12.33 1.87
CA THR A 77 -7.28 13.27 2.86
C THR A 77 -7.27 14.71 2.35
N CYS A 78 -7.08 14.93 1.04
CA CYS A 78 -6.96 16.25 0.45
C CYS A 78 -8.27 17.05 0.48
N ARG A 79 -8.35 18.05 1.37
CA ARG A 79 -9.52 18.94 1.51
C ARG A 79 -9.81 19.73 0.22
N LYS A 80 -8.77 20.23 -0.46
CA LYS A 80 -8.92 21.00 -1.70
C LYS A 80 -9.43 20.13 -2.86
N TRP A 81 -9.01 18.86 -2.95
CA TRP A 81 -9.55 17.91 -3.91
C TRP A 81 -11.04 17.67 -3.67
N ARG A 82 -11.43 17.39 -2.41
CA ARG A 82 -12.84 17.16 -2.04
C ARG A 82 -13.72 18.37 -2.33
N HIS A 83 -13.24 19.59 -2.10
CA HIS A 83 -14.00 20.80 -2.42
C HIS A 83 -14.24 20.97 -3.93
N LYS A 84 -13.19 20.80 -4.75
CA LYS A 84 -13.29 20.90 -6.22
C LYS A 84 -14.36 19.97 -6.81
N ARG A 85 -14.50 18.75 -6.26
CA ARG A 85 -15.52 17.79 -6.71
C ARG A 85 -16.96 18.15 -6.35
N LYS A 86 -17.20 18.99 -5.34
CA LYS A 86 -18.55 19.46 -4.97
C LYS A 86 -19.03 20.63 -5.85
N THR A 87 -18.11 21.31 -6.50
CA THR A 87 -18.35 22.52 -7.30
C THR A 87 -18.31 22.27 -8.81
N SER A 88 -18.18 21.01 -9.25
CA SER A 88 -18.23 20.59 -10.65
C SER A 88 -19.46 19.72 -10.86
#